data_AF-A0A350X884-F1
#
_entry.id   AF-A0A350X884-F1
#
_cell.length_a   1.000
_cell.length_b   1.000
_cell.length_c   1.000
_cell.angle_alpha   90.00
_cell.angle_beta   90.00
_cell.angle_gamma   90.00
#
_symmetry.space_group_name_H-M   'P 1'
#
loop_
_entity.id
_entity.type
_entity.pdbx_description
1 polymer ?
#
loop_
_entity_poly.entity_id
_entity_poly.type
_entity_poly.pdbx_seq_one_letter_code
_entity_poly.pdbx_strand_id
1 'polypeptide(L)'
;TPEHGKKQIPLDAGIGIKPISKTGSQRLVRRAMQHALRLPPDKQMVTLVHKGNIMKYTEGAFRDWGYELATSEFRAECVTERESWILSNKEKNPDISLEDNARQIDPGYDNLTAEKKAQICGEVESVLNAIWSTHGNGQWKNKVMVNDRIADSIFQQIQTRPDEYSILATMNLNGDYLSDAAAAIVGGLGMGPGANIGDECAVFEATHGTAPKHAGLDRINPGSVILSGVMMLEFMGWQEAA
;
A
#
# COMPACT_ATOMS: atom_id res chain seq x y z
N THR A 1 22.38 -17.45 -15.39
CA THR A 1 21.38 -18.48 -15.79
C THR A 1 21.54 -18.78 -17.28
N PRO A 2 21.04 -19.91 -17.78
CA PRO A 2 21.01 -20.20 -19.23
C PRO A 2 20.42 -19.04 -20.06
N GLU A 3 19.47 -18.30 -19.49
CA GLU A 3 18.83 -17.10 -20.07
C GLU A 3 19.72 -15.85 -20.13
N HIS A 4 20.87 -15.84 -19.45
CA HIS A 4 21.76 -14.67 -19.33
C HIS A 4 23.19 -14.96 -19.80
N GLY A 5 23.47 -16.15 -20.30
CA GLY A 5 24.82 -16.71 -20.47
C GLY A 5 25.81 -15.97 -21.39
N LYS A 6 25.41 -14.88 -22.05
CA LYS A 6 26.29 -14.03 -22.87
C LYS A 6 26.12 -12.52 -22.63
N LYS A 7 25.25 -12.08 -21.72
CA LYS A 7 25.05 -10.65 -21.47
C LYS A 7 26.13 -10.17 -20.49
N GLN A 8 27.05 -9.36 -20.97
CA GLN A 8 28.04 -8.66 -20.14
C GLN A 8 27.54 -7.24 -19.87
N ILE A 9 27.74 -6.76 -18.65
CA ILE A 9 27.51 -5.35 -18.31
C ILE A 9 28.62 -4.54 -19.00
N PRO A 10 28.30 -3.43 -19.69
CA PRO A 10 29.30 -2.56 -20.30
C PRO A 10 30.36 -2.08 -19.29
N LEU A 11 31.61 -1.93 -19.73
CA LEU A 11 32.73 -1.54 -18.85
C LEU A 11 32.64 -0.10 -18.34
N ASP A 12 31.87 0.74 -19.02
CA ASP A 12 31.58 2.13 -18.69
C ASP A 12 30.26 2.30 -17.91
N ALA A 13 29.62 1.20 -17.49
CA ALA A 13 28.36 1.25 -16.75
C ALA A 13 28.54 1.50 -15.25
N GLY A 14 27.75 2.40 -14.69
CA GLY A 14 27.48 2.43 -13.24
C GLY A 14 26.59 1.25 -12.84
N ILE A 15 26.82 0.69 -11.65
CA ILE A 15 26.08 -0.49 -11.15
C ILE A 15 25.34 -0.14 -9.86
N GLY A 16 24.06 -0.50 -9.80
CA GLY A 16 23.23 -0.41 -8.60
C GLY A 16 22.63 -1.77 -8.25
N ILE A 17 22.45 -2.02 -6.96
CA ILE A 17 21.79 -3.22 -6.42
C ILE A 17 20.57 -2.77 -5.62
N LYS A 18 19.41 -3.36 -5.89
CA LYS A 18 18.14 -3.06 -5.21
C LYS A 18 17.65 -4.29 -4.43
N PRO A 19 18.16 -4.54 -3.21
CA PRO A 19 17.71 -5.67 -2.40
C PRO A 19 16.38 -5.35 -1.72
N ILE A 20 15.41 -6.26 -1.81
CA ILE A 20 14.13 -6.18 -1.11
C ILE A 20 13.86 -7.55 -0.49
N SER A 21 13.57 -7.57 0.81
CA SER A 21 13.40 -8.81 1.57
C SER A 21 11.97 -8.97 2.05
N LYS A 22 11.54 -10.23 2.20
CA LYS A 22 10.24 -10.59 2.76
C LYS A 22 10.07 -10.01 4.16
N THR A 23 11.05 -10.23 5.05
CA THR A 23 11.02 -9.73 6.44
C THR A 23 10.87 -8.22 6.51
N GLY A 24 11.63 -7.47 5.69
CA GLY A 24 11.54 -6.00 5.67
C GLY A 24 10.19 -5.51 5.15
N SER A 25 9.70 -6.11 4.06
CA SER A 25 8.41 -5.79 3.44
C SER A 25 7.26 -6.05 4.42
N GLN A 26 7.23 -7.25 5.00
CA GLN A 26 6.19 -7.65 5.95
C GLN A 26 6.23 -6.83 7.23
N ARG A 27 7.41 -6.46 7.75
CA ARG A 27 7.50 -5.55 8.91
C ARG A 27 6.82 -4.21 8.64
N LEU A 28 7.07 -3.60 7.48
CA LEU A 28 6.46 -2.33 7.09
C LEU A 28 4.94 -2.47 6.92
N VAL A 29 4.48 -3.45 6.15
CA VAL A 29 3.05 -3.65 5.88
C VAL A 29 2.30 -3.99 7.18
N ARG A 30 2.89 -4.75 8.10
CA ARG A 30 2.30 -5.04 9.42
C ARG A 30 2.03 -3.77 10.22
N ARG A 31 2.99 -2.83 10.25
CA ARG A 31 2.80 -1.53 10.92
C ARG A 31 1.70 -0.71 10.25
N ALA A 32 1.60 -0.74 8.92
CA ALA A 32 0.52 -0.09 8.18
C ALA A 32 -0.86 -0.70 8.52
N MET A 33 -0.99 -2.02 8.56
CA MET A 33 -2.22 -2.71 8.96
C MET A 33 -2.63 -2.37 10.41
N GLN A 34 -1.68 -2.42 11.35
CA GLN A 34 -1.90 -2.04 12.74
C GLN A 34 -2.29 -0.56 12.89
N HIS A 35 -1.81 0.31 12.00
CA HIS A 35 -2.24 1.70 11.97
C HIS A 35 -3.66 1.84 11.41
N ALA A 36 -3.98 1.15 10.31
CA ALA A 36 -5.31 1.14 9.72
C ALA A 36 -6.39 0.75 10.75
N LEU A 37 -6.13 -0.27 11.56
CA LEU A 37 -7.07 -0.73 12.60
C LEU A 37 -7.38 0.31 13.69
N ARG A 38 -6.55 1.35 13.84
CA ARG A 38 -6.76 2.45 14.79
C ARG A 38 -7.52 3.62 14.16
N LEU A 39 -7.71 3.63 12.85
CA LEU A 39 -8.43 4.68 12.13
C LEU A 39 -9.95 4.43 12.16
N PRO A 40 -10.76 5.48 11.98
CA PRO A 40 -12.20 5.35 11.75
C PRO A 40 -12.50 4.37 10.60
N PRO A 41 -13.63 3.63 10.64
CA PRO A 41 -13.94 2.58 9.66
C PRO A 41 -13.82 3.01 8.18
N ASP A 42 -14.24 4.22 7.83
CA ASP A 42 -14.17 4.77 6.47
C ASP A 42 -12.74 5.08 5.99
N LYS A 43 -11.77 5.11 6.91
CA LYS A 43 -10.35 5.34 6.64
C LYS A 43 -9.52 4.07 6.73
N GLN A 44 -10.12 2.91 7.01
CA GLN A 44 -9.42 1.63 7.13
C GLN A 44 -9.07 1.04 5.76
N MET A 45 -8.07 1.63 5.10
CA MET A 45 -7.56 1.16 3.81
C MET A 45 -6.03 1.23 3.77
N VAL A 46 -5.40 0.14 3.32
CA VAL A 46 -3.97 0.05 3.06
C VAL A 46 -3.74 -0.26 1.57
N THR A 47 -3.10 0.67 0.87
CA THR A 47 -2.71 0.52 -0.53
C THR A 47 -1.22 0.20 -0.64
N LEU A 48 -0.91 -0.95 -1.22
CA LEU A 48 0.45 -1.34 -1.56
C LEU A 48 0.86 -0.67 -2.87
N VAL A 49 1.82 0.25 -2.81
CA VAL A 49 2.31 0.96 -4.02
C VAL A 49 3.60 0.33 -4.50
N HIS A 50 3.66 -0.04 -5.79
CA HIS A 50 4.80 -0.77 -6.33
C HIS A 50 4.88 -0.68 -7.86
N LYS A 51 6.02 -1.00 -8.47
CA LYS A 51 6.23 -1.09 -9.93
C LYS A 51 6.51 -2.53 -10.37
N GLY A 52 5.72 -3.46 -9.80
CA GLY A 52 5.93 -4.90 -9.94
C GLY A 52 5.71 -5.47 -11.34
N ASN A 53 5.03 -4.75 -12.23
CA ASN A 53 4.88 -5.16 -13.63
C ASN A 53 6.24 -5.14 -14.38
N ILE A 54 7.16 -4.25 -13.99
CA ILE A 54 8.52 -4.17 -14.55
C ILE A 54 9.51 -4.90 -13.64
N MET A 55 9.51 -4.58 -12.34
CA MET A 55 10.44 -5.11 -11.35
C MET A 55 9.81 -6.25 -10.54
N LYS A 56 9.52 -7.37 -11.22
CA LYS A 56 8.75 -8.50 -10.67
C LYS A 56 9.31 -9.06 -9.36
N TYR A 57 10.63 -9.24 -9.27
CA TYR A 57 11.27 -9.94 -8.16
C TYR A 57 11.64 -9.05 -6.96
N THR A 58 11.37 -7.74 -7.04
CA THR A 58 11.61 -6.80 -5.94
C THR A 58 10.32 -6.07 -5.58
N GLU A 59 9.79 -5.26 -6.50
CA GLU A 59 8.55 -4.52 -6.29
C GLU A 59 7.30 -5.40 -6.40
N GLY A 60 7.32 -6.38 -7.32
CA GLY A 60 6.27 -7.40 -7.37
C GLY A 60 6.28 -8.24 -6.09
N ALA A 61 7.45 -8.68 -5.65
CA ALA A 61 7.62 -9.41 -4.40
C ALA A 61 7.15 -8.62 -3.16
N PHE A 62 7.41 -7.30 -3.09
CA PHE A 62 6.87 -6.44 -2.02
C PHE A 62 5.34 -6.50 -1.96
N ARG A 63 4.66 -6.33 -3.10
CA ARG A 63 3.20 -6.47 -3.19
C ARG A 63 2.75 -7.85 -2.73
N ASP A 64 3.34 -8.90 -3.29
CA ASP A 64 2.91 -10.28 -3.04
C ASP A 64 3.07 -10.66 -1.57
N TRP A 65 4.20 -10.30 -0.94
CA TRP A 65 4.43 -10.52 0.49
C TRP A 65 3.54 -9.65 1.38
N GLY A 66 3.13 -8.47 0.91
CA GLY A 66 2.17 -7.61 1.60
C GLY A 66 0.77 -8.23 1.64
N TYR A 67 0.27 -8.73 0.51
CA TYR A 67 -0.99 -9.50 0.46
C TYR A 67 -0.91 -10.80 1.26
N GLU A 68 0.22 -11.51 1.18
CA GLU A 68 0.46 -12.71 1.99
C GLU A 68 0.33 -12.39 3.49
N LEU A 69 0.97 -11.32 3.97
CA LEU A 69 0.87 -10.91 5.36
C LEU A 69 -0.56 -10.52 5.76
N ALA A 70 -1.23 -9.71 4.95
CA ALA A 70 -2.61 -9.31 5.23
C ALA A 70 -3.52 -10.53 5.39
N THR A 71 -3.46 -11.47 4.44
CA THR A 71 -4.33 -12.64 4.41
C THR A 71 -3.92 -13.77 5.36
N SER A 72 -2.73 -13.73 5.95
CA SER A 72 -2.27 -14.73 6.94
C SER A 72 -2.37 -14.23 8.38
N GLU A 73 -1.91 -13.00 8.66
CA GLU A 73 -1.85 -12.44 10.01
C GLU A 73 -3.09 -11.63 10.38
N PHE A 74 -3.78 -11.04 9.39
CA PHE A 74 -4.92 -10.11 9.59
C PHE A 74 -6.20 -10.60 8.91
N ARG A 75 -6.32 -11.91 8.66
CA ARG A 75 -7.42 -12.49 7.86
C ARG A 75 -8.81 -12.18 8.41
N ALA A 76 -8.94 -12.05 9.72
CA ALA A 76 -10.23 -11.74 10.35
C ALA A 76 -10.59 -10.26 10.19
N GLU A 77 -9.59 -9.40 10.09
CA GLU A 77 -9.72 -7.95 10.10
C GLU A 77 -9.60 -7.32 8.71
N CYS A 78 -9.15 -8.05 7.68
CA CYS A 78 -8.93 -7.50 6.35
C CYS A 78 -9.76 -8.18 5.25
N VAL A 79 -9.96 -7.45 4.15
CA VAL A 79 -10.45 -7.97 2.88
C VAL A 79 -9.62 -7.35 1.76
N THR A 80 -9.25 -8.15 0.75
CA THR A 80 -8.59 -7.56 -0.43
C THR A 80 -9.61 -6.93 -1.36
N GLU A 81 -9.21 -5.94 -2.16
CA GLU A 81 -10.11 -5.31 -3.15
C GLU A 81 -10.68 -6.35 -4.13
N ARG A 82 -9.84 -7.30 -4.56
CA ARG A 82 -10.26 -8.40 -5.44
C ARG A 82 -11.27 -9.34 -4.77
N GLU A 83 -11.06 -9.70 -3.50
CA GLU A 83 -12.03 -10.46 -2.71
C GLU A 83 -13.35 -9.70 -2.52
N SER A 84 -13.28 -8.38 -2.32
CA SER A 84 -14.46 -7.53 -2.15
C SER A 84 -15.36 -7.55 -3.38
N TRP A 85 -14.79 -7.62 -4.58
CA TRP A 85 -15.56 -7.75 -5.82
C TRP A 85 -16.27 -9.11 -5.89
N ILE A 86 -15.57 -10.19 -5.53
CA ILE A 86 -16.15 -11.55 -5.49
C ILE A 86 -17.34 -11.62 -4.53
N LEU A 87 -17.16 -11.09 -3.31
CA LEU A 87 -18.19 -11.06 -2.28
C LEU A 87 -19.38 -10.18 -2.71
N SER A 88 -19.11 -8.97 -3.22
CA SER A 88 -20.12 -8.03 -3.69
C SER A 88 -20.97 -8.62 -4.84
N ASN A 89 -20.36 -9.36 -5.76
CA ASN A 89 -21.08 -10.03 -6.84
C ASN A 89 -22.03 -11.11 -6.31
N LYS A 90 -21.57 -11.93 -5.35
CA LYS A 90 -22.39 -12.97 -4.69
C LYS A 90 -23.51 -12.37 -3.84
N GLU A 91 -23.28 -11.22 -3.20
CA GLU A 91 -24.31 -10.48 -2.45
C GLU A 91 -25.40 -9.90 -3.37
N LYS A 92 -25.02 -9.37 -4.53
CA LYS A 92 -25.97 -8.82 -5.52
C LYS A 92 -26.76 -9.90 -6.24
N ASN A 93 -26.14 -11.04 -6.51
CA ASN A 93 -26.77 -12.19 -7.14
C ASN A 93 -26.41 -13.48 -6.38
N PRO A 94 -27.26 -13.92 -5.43
CA PRO A 94 -27.02 -15.12 -4.63
C PRO A 94 -26.81 -16.40 -5.45
N ASP A 95 -27.34 -16.47 -6.67
CA ASP A 95 -27.27 -17.64 -7.56
C ASP A 95 -26.18 -17.49 -8.64
N ILE A 96 -25.32 -16.48 -8.54
CA ILE A 96 -24.23 -16.27 -9.52
C ILE A 96 -23.33 -17.52 -9.60
N SER A 97 -23.06 -17.95 -10.84
CA SER A 97 -22.11 -19.03 -11.09
C SER A 97 -20.67 -18.57 -10.83
N LEU A 98 -19.77 -19.52 -10.55
CA LEU A 98 -18.34 -19.21 -10.39
C LEU A 98 -17.76 -18.54 -11.63
N GLU A 99 -18.18 -18.99 -12.82
CA GLU A 99 -17.75 -18.44 -14.10
C GLU A 99 -18.25 -17.02 -14.32
N ASP A 100 -19.52 -16.73 -14.03
CA ASP A 100 -20.08 -15.38 -14.20
C ASP A 100 -19.47 -14.39 -13.20
N ASN A 101 -19.14 -14.85 -12.00
CA ASN A 101 -18.42 -14.02 -11.04
C ASN A 101 -16.98 -13.77 -11.52
N ALA A 102 -16.27 -14.81 -11.96
CA ALA A 102 -14.93 -14.71 -12.56
C ALA A 102 -14.91 -13.73 -13.75
N ARG A 103 -15.94 -13.78 -14.61
CA ARG A 103 -16.10 -12.86 -15.74
C ARG A 103 -16.28 -11.41 -15.32
N GLN A 104 -16.94 -11.15 -14.19
CA GLN A 104 -17.16 -9.78 -13.68
C GLN A 104 -15.91 -9.18 -13.00
N ILE A 105 -15.05 -10.00 -12.40
CA ILE A 105 -13.83 -9.51 -11.72
C ILE A 105 -12.60 -9.38 -12.64
N ASP A 106 -12.70 -9.84 -13.88
CA ASP A 106 -11.64 -9.74 -14.89
C ASP A 106 -12.19 -9.20 -16.23
N PRO A 107 -11.94 -7.92 -16.58
CA PRO A 107 -12.42 -7.31 -17.81
C PRO A 107 -11.96 -7.99 -19.11
N GLY A 108 -10.95 -8.85 -19.06
CA GLY A 108 -10.42 -9.60 -20.19
C GLY A 108 -10.84 -11.06 -20.24
N TYR A 109 -11.70 -11.51 -19.32
CA TYR A 109 -11.97 -12.92 -19.06
C TYR A 109 -12.25 -13.73 -20.33
N ASP A 110 -13.11 -13.24 -21.22
CA ASP A 110 -13.54 -14.00 -22.40
C ASP A 110 -12.40 -14.28 -23.39
N ASN A 111 -11.37 -13.43 -23.42
CA ASN A 111 -10.19 -13.56 -24.27
C ASN A 111 -9.06 -14.40 -23.63
N LEU A 112 -9.24 -14.89 -22.40
CA LEU A 112 -8.23 -15.70 -21.72
C LEU A 112 -8.21 -17.16 -22.20
N THR A 113 -7.06 -17.81 -22.01
CA THR A 113 -6.92 -19.25 -22.22
C THR A 113 -7.79 -20.03 -21.23
N ALA A 114 -8.18 -21.25 -21.60
CA ALA A 114 -8.98 -22.12 -20.72
C ALA A 114 -8.33 -22.34 -19.34
N GLU A 115 -7.00 -22.46 -19.31
CA GLU A 115 -6.22 -22.59 -18.07
C GLU A 115 -6.35 -21.36 -17.17
N LYS A 116 -6.23 -20.15 -17.72
CA LYS A 116 -6.39 -18.90 -16.96
C LYS A 116 -7.83 -18.71 -16.48
N LYS A 117 -8.81 -19.07 -17.31
CA LYS A 117 -10.24 -19.06 -16.92
C LYS A 117 -10.47 -19.98 -15.72
N ALA A 118 -9.97 -21.22 -15.79
CA ALA A 118 -10.06 -22.18 -14.69
C ALA A 118 -9.37 -21.68 -13.42
N GLN A 119 -8.23 -21.00 -13.54
CA GLN A 119 -7.52 -20.40 -12.41
C GLN A 119 -8.37 -19.33 -11.70
N ILE A 120 -8.99 -18.42 -12.46
CA ILE A 120 -9.84 -17.35 -11.89
C ILE A 120 -11.12 -17.95 -11.27
N CYS A 121 -11.75 -18.93 -11.92
CA CYS A 121 -12.88 -19.63 -11.33
C CYS A 121 -12.50 -20.33 -10.01
N GLY A 122 -11.34 -20.98 -9.97
CA GLY A 122 -10.81 -21.60 -8.76
C GLY A 122 -10.49 -20.58 -7.66
N GLU A 123 -10.03 -19.38 -8.02
CA GLU A 123 -9.86 -18.25 -7.10
C GLU A 123 -11.21 -17.85 -6.47
N VAL A 124 -12.24 -17.63 -7.30
CA VAL A 124 -13.59 -17.29 -6.83
C VAL A 124 -14.12 -18.34 -5.85
N GLU A 125 -14.02 -19.62 -6.22
CA GLU A 125 -14.45 -20.73 -5.38
C GLU A 125 -13.68 -20.76 -4.05
N SER A 126 -12.36 -20.65 -4.10
CA SER A 126 -11.49 -20.66 -2.92
C SER A 126 -11.84 -19.52 -1.97
N VAL A 127 -12.02 -18.30 -2.48
CA VAL A 127 -12.41 -17.13 -1.69
C VAL A 127 -13.78 -17.34 -1.04
N LEU A 128 -14.79 -17.73 -1.81
CA LEU A 128 -16.13 -17.95 -1.24
C LEU A 128 -16.11 -19.05 -0.17
N ASN A 129 -15.42 -20.16 -0.42
CA ASN A 129 -15.31 -21.25 0.55
C ASN A 129 -14.55 -20.81 1.83
N ALA A 130 -13.49 -20.02 1.68
CA ALA A 130 -12.65 -19.62 2.79
C ALA A 130 -13.28 -18.54 3.67
N ILE A 131 -13.93 -17.54 3.08
CA ILE A 131 -14.30 -16.32 3.81
C ILE A 131 -15.77 -15.91 3.72
N TRP A 132 -16.62 -16.55 2.91
CA TRP A 132 -18.04 -16.14 2.79
C TRP A 132 -18.77 -16.12 4.14
N SER A 133 -18.53 -17.12 4.99
CA SER A 133 -19.16 -17.23 6.32
C SER A 133 -18.79 -16.10 7.29
N THR A 134 -17.61 -15.48 7.11
CA THR A 134 -17.06 -14.46 8.01
C THR A 134 -17.04 -13.06 7.41
N HIS A 135 -17.09 -12.95 6.08
CA HIS A 135 -16.96 -11.71 5.33
C HIS A 135 -18.19 -11.39 4.48
N GLY A 136 -19.04 -12.37 4.16
CA GLY A 136 -20.25 -12.15 3.37
C GLY A 136 -21.31 -11.32 4.10
N ASN A 137 -22.45 -11.11 3.43
CA ASN A 137 -23.57 -10.33 3.95
C ASN A 137 -23.18 -8.92 4.42
N GLY A 138 -22.26 -8.28 3.70
CA GLY A 138 -21.78 -6.93 3.94
C GLY A 138 -20.74 -6.81 5.05
N GLN A 139 -20.38 -7.89 5.76
CA GLN A 139 -19.43 -7.84 6.88
C GLN A 139 -18.03 -7.39 6.43
N TRP A 140 -17.65 -7.67 5.18
CA TRP A 140 -16.39 -7.23 4.59
C TRP A 140 -16.23 -5.72 4.54
N LYS A 141 -17.33 -4.94 4.51
CA LYS A 141 -17.27 -3.47 4.46
C LYS A 141 -16.75 -2.84 5.76
N ASN A 142 -16.77 -3.60 6.85
CA ASN A 142 -16.25 -3.18 8.15
C ASN A 142 -14.82 -3.69 8.40
N LYS A 143 -14.16 -4.24 7.37
CA LYS A 143 -12.79 -4.76 7.43
C LYS A 143 -11.84 -3.79 6.75
N VAL A 144 -10.57 -3.84 7.13
CA VAL A 144 -9.50 -3.08 6.48
C VAL A 144 -9.42 -3.51 5.01
N MET A 145 -9.65 -2.57 4.11
CA MET A 145 -9.48 -2.78 2.68
C MET A 145 -7.98 -2.84 2.35
N VAL A 146 -7.53 -3.90 1.68
CA VAL A 146 -6.16 -4.02 1.18
C VAL A 146 -6.18 -4.06 -0.34
N ASN A 147 -5.53 -3.09 -0.97
CA ASN A 147 -5.42 -3.02 -2.43
C ASN A 147 -3.99 -2.67 -2.86
N ASP A 148 -3.75 -2.62 -4.16
CA ASP A 148 -2.46 -2.21 -4.71
C ASP A 148 -2.63 -1.28 -5.90
N ARG A 149 -1.62 -0.43 -6.12
CA ARG A 149 -1.56 0.47 -7.27
C ARG A 149 -0.14 0.51 -7.81
N ILE A 150 -0.05 0.65 -9.14
CA ILE A 150 1.25 0.80 -9.79
C ILE A 150 1.80 2.20 -9.52
N ALA A 151 3.09 2.28 -9.18
CA ALA A 151 3.75 3.50 -8.72
C ALA A 151 3.68 4.69 -9.70
N ASP A 152 3.63 4.49 -11.01
CA ASP A 152 3.43 5.61 -11.96
C ASP A 152 1.99 6.13 -11.95
N SER A 153 1.03 5.24 -11.79
CA SER A 153 -0.38 5.61 -11.76
C SER A 153 -0.78 6.31 -10.45
N ILE A 154 -0.16 5.97 -9.32
CA ILE A 154 -0.53 6.57 -8.03
C ILE A 154 -0.32 8.09 -8.00
N PHE A 155 0.73 8.61 -8.67
CA PHE A 155 0.98 10.06 -8.74
C PHE A 155 -0.16 10.83 -9.42
N GLN A 156 -0.81 10.23 -10.42
CA GLN A 156 -2.01 10.81 -11.03
C GLN A 156 -3.21 10.69 -10.10
N GLN A 157 -3.36 9.54 -9.43
CA GLN A 157 -4.54 9.25 -8.61
C GLN A 157 -4.58 10.11 -7.32
N ILE A 158 -3.45 10.38 -6.66
CA ILE A 158 -3.42 11.30 -5.51
C ILE A 158 -3.79 12.75 -5.86
N GLN A 159 -3.72 13.14 -7.14
CA GLN A 159 -4.14 14.47 -7.59
C GLN A 159 -5.61 14.50 -8.02
N THR A 160 -6.08 13.43 -8.67
CA THR A 160 -7.40 13.40 -9.30
C THR A 160 -8.48 12.76 -8.44
N ARG A 161 -8.08 11.89 -7.50
CA ARG A 161 -8.96 11.09 -6.62
C ARG A 161 -8.29 10.84 -5.24
N PRO A 162 -7.82 11.89 -4.54
CA PRO A 162 -7.12 11.73 -3.25
C PRO A 162 -7.99 11.06 -2.17
N ASP A 163 -9.31 11.21 -2.27
CA ASP A 163 -10.29 10.66 -1.33
C ASP A 163 -10.47 9.13 -1.43
N GLU A 164 -9.99 8.50 -2.51
CA GLU A 164 -9.97 7.05 -2.65
C GLU A 164 -8.87 6.37 -1.81
N TYR A 165 -7.98 7.13 -1.16
CA TYR A 165 -6.83 6.61 -0.43
C TYR A 165 -6.80 7.03 1.05
N SER A 166 -6.17 6.19 1.86
CA SER A 166 -5.90 6.45 3.27
C SER A 166 -4.44 6.19 3.62
N ILE A 167 -4.03 4.92 3.76
CA ILE A 167 -2.64 4.55 4.07
C ILE A 167 -1.96 4.02 2.82
N LEU A 168 -0.81 4.58 2.46
CA LEU A 168 0.03 4.08 1.38
C LEU A 168 1.25 3.39 1.97
N ALA A 169 1.39 2.08 1.74
CA ALA A 169 2.56 1.30 2.13
C ALA A 169 3.42 1.02 0.89
N THR A 170 4.67 1.44 0.92
CA THR A 170 5.54 1.40 -0.27
C THR A 170 7.01 1.24 0.09
N MET A 171 7.83 0.99 -0.93
CA MET A 171 9.27 0.80 -0.81
C MET A 171 9.98 2.15 -0.69
N ASN A 172 11.17 2.15 -0.08
CA ASN A 172 11.95 3.35 0.26
C ASN A 172 11.91 4.47 -0.82
N LEU A 173 12.40 4.19 -2.03
CA LEU A 173 12.45 5.19 -3.11
C LEU A 173 11.07 5.67 -3.58
N ASN A 174 10.08 4.78 -3.65
CA ASN A 174 8.72 5.19 -4.02
C ASN A 174 8.10 6.06 -2.92
N GLY A 175 8.41 5.76 -1.65
CA GLY A 175 7.95 6.52 -0.49
C GLY A 175 8.45 7.95 -0.54
N ASP A 176 9.75 8.14 -0.77
CA ASP A 176 10.41 9.43 -0.93
C ASP A 176 9.71 10.31 -1.99
N TYR A 177 9.57 9.79 -3.21
CA TYR A 177 8.93 10.55 -4.29
C TYR A 177 7.44 10.83 -4.02
N LEU A 178 6.74 9.85 -3.46
CA LEU A 178 5.30 9.95 -3.25
C LEU A 178 4.94 10.89 -2.10
N SER A 179 5.72 10.88 -1.01
CA SER A 179 5.52 11.80 0.12
C SER A 179 5.75 13.24 -0.29
N ASP A 180 6.78 13.51 -1.11
CA ASP A 180 7.07 14.85 -1.61
C ASP A 180 5.95 15.34 -2.55
N ALA A 181 5.49 14.48 -3.45
CA ALA A 181 4.37 14.81 -4.34
C ALA A 181 3.07 15.07 -3.55
N ALA A 182 2.79 14.26 -2.53
CA ALA A 182 1.62 14.46 -1.66
C ALA A 182 1.73 15.77 -0.87
N ALA A 183 2.90 16.06 -0.29
CA ALA A 183 3.15 17.31 0.43
C ALA A 183 2.98 18.54 -0.48
N ALA A 184 3.45 18.46 -1.73
CA ALA A 184 3.32 19.55 -2.70
C ALA A 184 1.86 19.93 -2.99
N ILE A 185 0.95 18.94 -3.04
CA ILE A 185 -0.49 19.18 -3.29
C ILE A 185 -1.14 19.95 -2.13
N VAL A 186 -0.64 19.78 -0.89
CA VAL A 186 -1.25 20.34 0.33
C VAL A 186 -0.51 21.56 0.91
N GLY A 187 0.40 22.17 0.15
CA GLY A 187 1.10 23.41 0.56
C GLY A 187 2.63 23.31 0.68
N GLY A 188 3.21 22.16 0.32
CA GLY A 188 4.66 21.94 0.22
C GLY A 188 5.30 21.30 1.44
N LEU A 189 6.58 20.95 1.30
CA LEU A 189 7.37 20.22 2.32
C LEU A 189 7.43 20.91 3.69
N GLY A 190 7.28 22.24 3.75
CA GLY A 190 7.28 23.00 5.01
C GLY A 190 6.12 22.64 5.94
N MET A 191 5.10 21.94 5.45
CA MET A 191 3.92 21.50 6.19
C MET A 191 3.85 19.98 6.39
N GLY A 192 4.75 19.20 5.79
CA GLY A 192 4.78 17.75 5.94
C GLY A 192 5.49 17.35 7.24
N PRO A 193 4.82 16.72 8.22
CA PRO A 193 5.50 16.13 9.36
C PRO A 193 6.16 14.79 8.98
N GLY A 194 7.05 14.31 9.85
CA GLY A 194 7.88 13.13 9.58
C GLY A 194 8.27 12.37 10.84
N ALA A 195 8.34 11.05 10.73
CA ALA A 195 8.79 10.17 11.80
C ALA A 195 9.50 8.93 11.24
N ASN A 196 10.55 8.50 11.93
CA ASN A 196 11.24 7.23 11.74
C ASN A 196 10.95 6.34 12.94
N ILE A 197 10.18 5.27 12.74
CA ILE A 197 9.69 4.42 13.82
C ILE A 197 10.28 3.01 13.67
N GLY A 198 11.04 2.59 14.66
CA GLY A 198 11.59 1.25 14.81
C GLY A 198 10.80 0.41 15.82
N ASP A 199 11.37 -0.74 16.19
CA ASP A 199 10.75 -1.64 17.17
C ASP A 199 11.04 -1.21 18.62
N GLU A 200 12.18 -0.54 18.86
CA GLU A 200 12.64 -0.12 20.19
C GLU A 200 12.63 1.39 20.40
N CYS A 201 12.61 2.17 19.33
CA CYS A 201 12.66 3.64 19.40
C CYS A 201 11.92 4.30 18.23
N ALA A 202 11.61 5.58 18.41
CA ALA A 202 11.04 6.44 17.38
C ALA A 202 11.76 7.80 17.39
N VAL A 203 12.00 8.37 16.22
CA VAL A 203 12.59 9.70 16.02
C VAL A 203 11.63 10.52 15.18
N PHE A 204 11.24 11.69 15.68
CA PHE A 204 10.34 12.62 15.00
C PHE A 204 11.17 13.80 14.51
N GLU A 205 11.06 14.12 13.21
CA GLU A 205 11.91 15.12 12.58
C GLU A 205 11.13 15.92 11.55
N ALA A 206 11.61 17.12 11.23
CA ALA A 206 11.08 17.88 10.11
C ALA A 206 11.48 17.20 8.78
N THR A 207 10.56 17.19 7.82
CA THR A 207 10.80 16.55 6.51
C THR A 207 11.67 17.42 5.59
N HIS A 208 11.72 18.74 5.84
CA HIS A 208 12.50 19.66 5.01
C HIS A 208 13.99 19.71 5.41
N GLY A 209 14.84 20.13 4.46
CA GLY A 209 16.26 20.36 4.70
C GLY A 209 16.58 21.62 5.52
N THR A 210 17.87 21.91 5.68
CA THR A 210 18.38 22.96 6.59
C THR A 210 18.25 24.41 6.09
N ALA A 211 17.96 24.61 4.81
CA ALA A 211 17.83 25.93 4.17
C ALA A 211 18.90 26.98 4.60
N PRO A 212 20.21 26.76 4.35
CA PRO A 212 21.29 27.54 4.97
C PRO A 212 21.24 29.06 4.74
N LYS A 213 20.70 29.51 3.61
CA LYS A 213 20.56 30.94 3.26
C LYS A 213 19.63 31.70 4.21
N HIS A 214 18.83 31.00 5.01
CA HIS A 214 17.84 31.57 5.93
C HIS A 214 18.15 31.30 7.40
N ALA A 215 19.29 30.65 7.69
CA ALA A 215 19.70 30.35 9.05
C ALA A 215 19.85 31.63 9.89
N GLY A 216 19.24 31.64 11.08
CA GLY A 216 19.32 32.77 12.02
C GLY A 216 18.50 34.01 11.65
N LEU A 217 17.70 33.96 10.57
CA LEU A 217 16.94 35.13 10.10
C LEU A 217 15.52 35.22 10.66
N ASP A 218 15.05 34.22 11.41
CA ASP A 218 13.68 34.12 11.93
C ASP A 218 12.61 34.28 10.83
N ARG A 219 12.73 33.48 9.76
CA ARG A 219 11.86 33.57 8.57
C ARG A 219 11.19 32.26 8.13
N ILE A 220 11.70 31.12 8.58
CA ILE A 220 11.24 29.81 8.10
C ILE A 220 10.06 29.33 8.93
N ASN A 221 9.09 28.71 8.26
CA ASN A 221 7.93 28.12 8.90
C ASN A 221 8.33 26.89 9.76
N PRO A 222 8.09 26.89 11.08
CA PRO A 222 8.36 25.73 11.96
C PRO A 222 7.26 24.66 11.90
N GLY A 223 6.26 24.79 11.02
CA GLY A 223 5.08 23.93 10.96
C GLY A 223 5.43 22.43 10.87
N SER A 224 6.33 22.04 9.97
CA SER A 224 6.78 20.65 9.84
C SER A 224 7.29 20.08 11.16
N VAL A 225 8.20 20.76 11.89
CA VAL A 225 8.73 20.25 13.16
C VAL A 225 7.69 20.26 14.28
N ILE A 226 6.78 21.24 14.31
CA ILE A 226 5.69 21.28 15.29
C ILE A 226 4.74 20.11 15.06
N LEU A 227 4.34 19.86 13.82
CA LEU A 227 3.46 18.74 13.45
C LEU A 227 4.14 17.38 13.66
N SER A 228 5.46 17.27 13.47
CA SER A 228 6.22 16.08 13.89
C SER A 228 6.19 15.91 15.42
N GLY A 229 6.20 17.02 16.18
CA GLY A 229 5.95 17.02 17.62
C GLY A 229 4.55 16.54 18.00
N VAL A 230 3.52 16.91 17.23
CA VAL A 230 2.15 16.37 17.37
C VAL A 230 2.16 14.85 17.19
N MET A 231 2.78 14.34 16.13
CA MET A 231 2.93 12.88 15.92
C MET A 231 3.67 12.19 17.08
N MET A 232 4.66 12.86 17.68
CA MET A 232 5.36 12.35 18.87
C MET A 232 4.43 12.22 20.07
N LEU A 233 3.61 13.24 20.33
CA LEU A 233 2.63 13.24 21.42
C LEU A 233 1.57 12.16 21.20
N GLU A 234 1.06 12.00 19.97
CA GLU A 234 0.16 10.92 19.60
C GLU A 234 0.80 9.54 19.86
N PHE A 235 2.06 9.36 19.46
CA PHE A 235 2.82 8.13 19.68
C PHE A 235 3.02 7.80 21.16
N MET A 236 3.18 8.83 22.01
CA MET A 236 3.27 8.71 23.47
C MET A 236 1.90 8.50 24.15
N GLY A 237 0.80 8.59 23.40
CA GLY A 237 -0.57 8.47 23.92
C GLY A 237 -1.14 9.74 24.54
N TRP A 238 -0.54 10.90 24.30
CA TRP A 238 -0.96 12.21 24.85
C TRP A 238 -1.88 12.95 23.87
N GLN A 239 -3.06 12.39 23.62
CA GLN A 239 -3.98 12.83 22.55
C GLN A 239 -4.58 14.22 22.78
N GLU A 240 -4.76 14.66 24.03
CA GLU A 240 -5.30 16.00 24.31
C GLU A 240 -4.27 17.12 24.09
N ALA A 241 -2.99 16.78 24.16
CA ALA A 241 -1.89 17.73 23.93
C ALA A 241 -1.47 17.81 22.46
N ALA A 242 -1.65 16.70 21.73
CA ALA A 242 -1.49 16.61 20.28
C ALA A 242 -2.53 17.47 19.55
#